data_AF-W4QMB3-F1
#
_entry.id   AF-W4QMB3-F1
#
_cell.length_a   1.000
_cell.length_b   1.000
_cell.length_c   1.000
_cell.angle_alpha   90.00
_cell.angle_beta   90.00
_cell.angle_gamma   90.00
#
_symmetry.space_group_name_H-M   'P 1'
#
loop_
_entity.id
_entity.type
_entity.pdbx_description
1 polymer ?
#
loop_
_entity_poly.entity_id
_entity_poly.type
_entity_poly.pdbx_seq_one_letter_code
_entity_poly.pdbx_strand_id
1 'polypeptide(L)'
;MSTFIWPTDTKRITSGFRTSSRPDHHGIDIAEAGARPIFAVANGTVSRSYVSESYGEVIFITHQVNGQTWETVYAHLRTGSRGFSVGQTVRKGQQIGIMGNTGRSFGQHLHFELHRGRWNIEKSNAVNPVDYLEKNLTPSTSSNVLRKGDSGVAVKELQEELISLGYDLGRWGADGKFGDATEKAVRAFQKDARIKVDGVPGPQTFSALEKALSKKQSKTLYLPGSAASWRVYPLDKAPTVGNESGRLNPAKFGGLSYEILDNPQAHVYTIQTRDFGKVNIYAGPDTSATIK
;
A
#
# COMPACT_ATOMS: atom_id res chain seq x y z
N MET A 1 0.78 -16.31 16.25
CA MET A 1 -0.20 -15.22 16.40
C MET A 1 -0.72 -14.88 15.01
N SER A 2 -1.99 -14.52 14.88
CA SER A 2 -2.61 -14.18 13.59
C SER A 2 -2.02 -12.90 13.01
N THR A 3 -1.71 -12.93 11.71
CA THR A 3 -0.89 -11.94 11.01
C THR A 3 -1.74 -10.88 10.29
N PHE A 4 -3.00 -11.21 9.98
CA PHE A 4 -3.89 -10.43 9.14
C PHE A 4 -5.22 -10.17 9.85
N ILE A 5 -5.77 -8.95 9.77
CA ILE A 5 -7.16 -8.69 10.23
C ILE A 5 -8.17 -9.29 9.25
N TRP A 6 -9.42 -9.37 9.66
CA TRP A 6 -10.52 -9.69 8.74
C TRP A 6 -10.69 -8.63 7.65
N PRO A 7 -10.98 -9.04 6.40
CA PRO A 7 -11.07 -8.13 5.26
C PRO A 7 -12.40 -7.38 5.19
N THR A 8 -13.30 -7.55 6.15
CA THR A 8 -14.62 -6.91 6.20
C THR A 8 -15.16 -6.95 7.64
N ASP A 9 -16.29 -6.29 7.91
CA ASP A 9 -16.91 -6.15 9.24
C ASP A 9 -17.74 -7.37 9.69
N THR A 10 -17.72 -8.46 8.90
CA THR A 10 -18.42 -9.72 9.19
C THR A 10 -17.48 -10.92 9.05
N LYS A 11 -17.79 -11.99 9.77
CA LYS A 11 -17.08 -13.29 9.70
C LYS A 11 -17.91 -14.39 9.04
N ARG A 12 -19.05 -14.05 8.44
CA ARG A 12 -19.98 -15.04 7.87
C ARG A 12 -19.42 -15.62 6.55
N ILE A 13 -18.61 -16.66 6.68
CA ILE A 13 -18.12 -17.43 5.54
C ILE A 13 -19.25 -18.29 4.98
N THR A 14 -19.62 -18.05 3.72
CA THR A 14 -20.61 -18.85 2.99
C THR A 14 -19.96 -19.90 2.11
N SER A 15 -18.67 -19.76 1.77
CA SER A 15 -17.91 -20.80 1.08
C SER A 15 -16.43 -20.79 1.51
N GLY A 16 -15.88 -21.96 1.81
CA GLY A 16 -14.52 -22.13 2.31
C GLY A 16 -13.49 -22.38 1.21
N PHE A 17 -12.21 -22.32 1.57
CA PHE A 17 -11.09 -22.63 0.68
C PHE A 17 -11.09 -24.10 0.29
N ARG A 18 -11.10 -24.38 -1.03
CA ARG A 18 -11.01 -25.72 -1.64
C ARG A 18 -11.87 -26.78 -0.94
N THR A 19 -13.15 -26.51 -0.76
CA THR A 19 -14.08 -27.51 -0.19
C THR A 19 -14.24 -28.71 -1.12
N SER A 20 -14.73 -29.84 -0.61
CA SER A 20 -14.98 -31.03 -1.44
C SER A 20 -15.90 -30.76 -2.65
N SER A 21 -16.83 -29.81 -2.51
CA SER A 21 -17.75 -29.41 -3.58
C SER A 21 -17.20 -28.32 -4.51
N ARG A 22 -16.13 -27.62 -4.11
CA ARG A 22 -15.49 -26.53 -4.87
C ARG A 22 -13.96 -26.62 -4.72
N PRO A 23 -13.32 -27.67 -5.25
CA PRO A 23 -11.89 -27.92 -5.07
C PRO A 23 -10.99 -26.84 -5.72
N ASP A 24 -11.56 -26.07 -6.65
CA ASP A 24 -10.97 -24.94 -7.36
C ASP A 24 -11.26 -23.58 -6.70
N HIS A 25 -11.86 -23.56 -5.51
CA HIS A 25 -12.12 -22.32 -4.79
C HIS A 25 -10.87 -21.86 -4.03
N HIS A 26 -10.12 -20.92 -4.62
CA HIS A 26 -8.80 -20.47 -4.13
C HIS A 26 -8.85 -19.37 -3.05
N GLY A 27 -10.02 -19.16 -2.46
CA GLY A 27 -10.25 -18.17 -1.42
C GLY A 27 -11.37 -18.57 -0.48
N ILE A 28 -11.92 -17.58 0.22
CA ILE A 28 -13.16 -17.72 0.99
C ILE A 28 -14.18 -16.70 0.49
N ASP A 29 -15.44 -17.09 0.53
CA ASP A 29 -16.56 -16.20 0.24
C ASP A 29 -17.16 -15.75 1.57
N ILE A 30 -17.13 -14.44 1.82
CA ILE A 30 -17.70 -13.81 3.01
C ILE A 30 -18.89 -12.98 2.56
N ALA A 31 -20.10 -13.30 3.02
CA ALA A 31 -21.31 -12.67 2.53
C ALA A 31 -22.12 -12.08 3.68
N GLU A 32 -22.59 -10.85 3.53
CA GLU A 32 -23.57 -10.24 4.43
C GLU A 32 -24.34 -9.16 3.68
N ALA A 33 -25.61 -8.94 4.03
CA ALA A 33 -26.43 -7.90 3.40
C ALA A 33 -25.97 -6.48 3.77
N GLY A 34 -26.35 -5.49 2.94
CA GLY A 34 -26.12 -4.07 3.19
C GLY A 34 -24.82 -3.50 2.59
N ALA A 35 -24.43 -2.29 3.00
CA ALA A 35 -23.16 -1.69 2.59
C ALA A 35 -22.03 -2.15 3.53
N ARG A 36 -21.34 -3.23 3.15
CA ARG A 36 -20.26 -3.82 3.96
C ARG A 36 -18.91 -3.29 3.50
N PRO A 37 -18.16 -2.59 4.35
CA PRO A 37 -16.83 -2.11 3.98
C PRO A 37 -15.87 -3.29 3.80
N ILE A 38 -14.92 -3.13 2.88
CA ILE A 38 -13.81 -4.07 2.69
C ILE A 38 -12.53 -3.37 3.10
N PHE A 39 -11.71 -4.04 3.91
CA PHE A 39 -10.48 -3.51 4.49
C PHE A 39 -9.24 -4.24 3.97
N ALA A 40 -8.14 -3.52 3.80
CA ALA A 40 -6.84 -4.14 3.59
C ALA A 40 -6.41 -4.90 4.84
N VAL A 41 -6.05 -6.17 4.70
CA VAL A 41 -5.81 -7.05 5.85
C VAL A 41 -4.46 -6.85 6.55
N ALA A 42 -3.55 -6.12 5.89
CA ALA A 42 -2.24 -5.71 6.38
C ALA A 42 -1.77 -4.48 5.58
N ASN A 43 -0.72 -3.81 6.07
CA ASN A 43 -0.02 -2.77 5.32
C ASN A 43 0.49 -3.36 3.99
N GLY A 44 0.41 -2.59 2.91
CA GLY A 44 0.83 -3.10 1.61
C GLY A 44 0.77 -2.07 0.49
N THR A 45 1.06 -2.52 -0.72
CA THR A 45 1.01 -1.72 -1.95
C THR A 45 0.06 -2.39 -2.92
N VAL A 46 -0.84 -1.62 -3.51
CA VAL A 46 -1.78 -2.10 -4.53
C VAL A 46 -0.99 -2.54 -5.76
N SER A 47 -1.02 -3.83 -6.06
CA SER A 47 -0.31 -4.43 -7.18
C SER A 47 -1.16 -4.49 -8.45
N ARG A 48 -2.49 -4.59 -8.31
CA ARG A 48 -3.47 -4.55 -9.41
C ARG A 48 -4.77 -3.93 -8.93
N SER A 49 -5.46 -3.20 -9.79
CA SER A 49 -6.80 -2.67 -9.53
C SER A 49 -7.51 -2.46 -10.86
N TYR A 50 -8.53 -3.27 -11.17
CA TYR A 50 -9.20 -3.28 -12.48
C TYR A 50 -10.56 -3.99 -12.44
N VAL A 51 -11.28 -3.96 -13.55
CA VAL A 51 -12.51 -4.75 -13.78
C VAL A 51 -12.12 -6.04 -14.51
N SER A 52 -12.38 -7.19 -13.89
CA SER A 52 -12.17 -8.52 -14.46
C SER A 52 -13.50 -9.15 -14.83
N GLU A 53 -13.56 -9.91 -15.93
CA GLU A 53 -14.77 -10.68 -16.27
C GLU A 53 -15.13 -11.72 -15.21
N SER A 54 -14.13 -12.37 -14.60
CA SER A 54 -14.34 -13.37 -13.55
C SER A 54 -14.48 -12.72 -12.17
N TYR A 55 -13.47 -12.01 -11.71
CA TYR A 55 -13.47 -11.40 -10.37
C TYR A 55 -14.37 -10.17 -10.24
N GLY A 56 -14.85 -9.61 -11.35
CA GLY A 56 -15.57 -8.34 -11.33
C GLY A 56 -14.65 -7.21 -10.90
N GLU A 57 -15.15 -6.31 -10.07
CA GLU A 57 -14.33 -5.28 -9.48
C GLU A 57 -13.35 -5.88 -8.47
N VAL A 58 -12.05 -5.77 -8.76
CA VAL A 58 -11.02 -6.46 -7.99
C VAL A 58 -9.83 -5.56 -7.66
N ILE A 59 -9.28 -5.74 -6.46
CA ILE A 59 -8.04 -5.13 -6.00
C ILE A 59 -7.09 -6.24 -5.52
N PHE A 60 -5.81 -6.11 -5.86
CA PHE A 60 -4.73 -6.96 -5.39
C PHE A 60 -3.74 -6.12 -4.59
N ILE A 61 -3.26 -6.64 -3.47
CA ILE A 61 -2.37 -5.90 -2.57
C ILE A 61 -1.21 -6.81 -2.19
N THR A 62 0.01 -6.38 -2.50
CA THR A 62 1.24 -7.03 -2.02
C THR A 62 1.59 -6.51 -0.63
N HIS A 63 1.96 -7.42 0.27
CA HIS A 63 2.36 -7.13 1.63
C HIS A 63 3.75 -7.70 1.91
N GLN A 64 4.50 -7.05 2.80
CA GLN A 64 5.68 -7.63 3.43
C GLN A 64 5.37 -7.82 4.90
N VAL A 65 5.22 -9.06 5.35
CA VAL A 65 4.90 -9.36 6.74
C VAL A 65 5.86 -10.40 7.29
N ASN A 66 6.60 -10.05 8.34
CA ASN A 66 7.65 -10.87 8.94
C ASN A 66 8.71 -11.36 7.94
N GLY A 67 9.13 -10.48 7.00
CA GLY A 67 10.09 -10.81 5.95
C GLY A 67 9.57 -11.74 4.85
N GLN A 68 8.30 -12.12 4.89
CA GLN A 68 7.63 -12.91 3.86
C GLN A 68 6.77 -11.99 2.99
N THR A 69 6.90 -12.15 1.68
CA THR A 69 5.99 -11.53 0.72
C THR A 69 4.66 -12.27 0.72
N TRP A 70 3.56 -11.53 0.75
CA TRP A 70 2.20 -12.03 0.60
C TRP A 70 1.46 -11.21 -0.44
N GLU A 71 0.44 -11.78 -1.06
CA GLU A 71 -0.48 -11.04 -1.90
C GLU A 71 -1.93 -11.42 -1.57
N THR A 72 -2.79 -10.42 -1.48
CA THR A 72 -4.21 -10.61 -1.19
C THR A 72 -5.06 -10.16 -2.37
N VAL A 73 -6.19 -10.84 -2.57
CA VAL A 73 -7.15 -10.53 -3.63
C VAL A 73 -8.49 -10.23 -2.99
N TYR A 74 -9.08 -9.10 -3.35
CA TYR A 74 -10.40 -8.67 -2.91
C TYR A 74 -11.26 -8.53 -4.15
N ALA A 75 -12.20 -9.45 -4.36
CA ALA A 75 -13.00 -9.55 -5.58
C ALA A 75 -14.50 -9.36 -5.32
N HIS A 76 -15.24 -9.19 -6.41
CA HIS A 76 -16.67 -8.91 -6.45
C HIS A 76 -17.06 -7.60 -5.74
N LEU A 77 -16.16 -6.61 -5.70
CA LEU A 77 -16.44 -5.30 -5.11
C LEU A 77 -17.63 -4.63 -5.83
N ARG A 78 -18.29 -3.71 -5.14
CA ARG A 78 -19.38 -2.92 -5.73
C ARG A 78 -18.81 -2.00 -6.82
N THR A 79 -19.50 -1.90 -7.95
CA THR A 79 -19.14 -1.00 -9.05
C THR A 79 -18.84 0.41 -8.56
N GLY A 80 -17.65 0.92 -8.88
CA GLY A 80 -17.23 2.27 -8.52
C GLY A 80 -16.77 2.45 -7.07
N SER A 81 -16.74 1.38 -6.26
CA SER A 81 -16.24 1.44 -4.88
C SER A 81 -14.73 1.23 -4.75
N ARG A 82 -14.05 0.75 -5.81
CA ARG A 82 -12.59 0.60 -5.83
C ARG A 82 -11.93 1.98 -5.80
N GLY A 83 -11.35 2.33 -4.65
CA GLY A 83 -10.76 3.65 -4.43
C GLY A 83 -9.28 3.79 -4.78
N PHE A 84 -8.62 2.73 -5.26
CA PHE A 84 -7.16 2.68 -5.31
C PHE A 84 -6.59 2.28 -6.67
N SER A 85 -5.49 2.94 -7.05
CA SER A 85 -4.68 2.70 -8.25
C SER A 85 -3.42 1.90 -7.93
N VAL A 86 -2.87 1.23 -8.94
CA VAL A 86 -1.60 0.49 -8.82
C VAL A 86 -0.49 1.38 -8.30
N GLY A 87 0.33 0.86 -7.38
CA GLY A 87 1.43 1.56 -6.73
C GLY A 87 1.04 2.33 -5.46
N GLN A 88 -0.25 2.55 -5.19
CA GLN A 88 -0.67 3.21 -3.95
C GLN A 88 -0.47 2.30 -2.74
N THR A 89 -0.02 2.89 -1.64
CA THR A 89 0.08 2.22 -0.34
C THR A 89 -1.28 2.17 0.35
N VAL A 90 -1.52 1.09 1.08
CA VAL A 90 -2.66 0.92 1.98
C VAL A 90 -2.18 0.49 3.36
N ARG A 91 -2.96 0.85 4.38
CA ARG A 91 -2.74 0.43 5.76
C ARG A 91 -3.65 -0.73 6.13
N LYS A 92 -3.20 -1.55 7.08
CA LYS A 92 -4.05 -2.53 7.76
C LYS A 92 -5.30 -1.84 8.30
N GLY A 93 -6.48 -2.33 7.94
CA GLY A 93 -7.77 -1.75 8.35
C GLY A 93 -8.26 -0.60 7.47
N GLN A 94 -7.48 -0.12 6.51
CA GLN A 94 -7.93 0.91 5.59
C GLN A 94 -9.04 0.35 4.68
N GLN A 95 -10.15 1.08 4.58
CA GLN A 95 -11.22 0.72 3.67
C GLN A 95 -10.74 0.89 2.22
N ILE A 96 -10.83 -0.18 1.44
CA ILE A 96 -10.39 -0.29 0.04
C ILE A 96 -11.54 -0.48 -0.95
N GLY A 97 -12.74 -0.78 -0.45
CA GLY A 97 -13.93 -0.94 -1.27
C GLY A 97 -15.17 -1.24 -0.45
N ILE A 98 -16.23 -1.61 -1.16
CA ILE A 98 -17.50 -2.04 -0.57
C ILE A 98 -17.86 -3.39 -1.20
N MET A 99 -18.35 -4.32 -0.39
CA MET A 99 -18.84 -5.63 -0.82
C MET A 99 -19.93 -5.48 -1.90
N GLY A 100 -19.82 -6.28 -2.95
CA GLY A 100 -20.69 -6.17 -4.13
C GLY A 100 -21.04 -7.52 -4.73
N ASN A 101 -21.39 -7.49 -6.01
CA ASN A 101 -21.86 -8.65 -6.77
C ASN A 101 -21.47 -8.52 -8.26
N THR A 102 -20.26 -8.08 -8.54
CA THR A 102 -19.77 -7.88 -9.92
C THR A 102 -18.99 -9.09 -10.42
N GLY A 103 -18.91 -9.28 -11.74
CA GLY A 103 -18.22 -10.42 -12.35
C GLY A 103 -19.03 -11.70 -12.23
N ARG A 104 -18.36 -12.85 -12.15
CA ARG A 104 -19.00 -14.16 -11.99
C ARG A 104 -19.38 -14.40 -10.53
N SER A 105 -20.50 -13.82 -10.12
CA SER A 105 -21.03 -13.89 -8.76
C SER A 105 -22.56 -14.04 -8.77
N PHE A 106 -23.11 -14.84 -7.86
CA PHE A 106 -24.55 -15.16 -7.79
C PHE A 106 -25.30 -14.39 -6.69
N GLY A 107 -24.61 -13.54 -5.93
CA GLY A 107 -25.18 -12.75 -4.83
C GLY A 107 -24.11 -11.94 -4.12
N GLN A 108 -24.51 -10.97 -3.30
CA GLN A 108 -23.55 -10.07 -2.64
C GLN A 108 -22.59 -10.83 -1.72
N HIS A 109 -21.29 -10.78 -2.02
CA HIS A 109 -20.23 -11.32 -1.18
C HIS A 109 -18.89 -10.67 -1.51
N LEU A 110 -17.92 -10.88 -0.61
CA LEU A 110 -16.50 -10.66 -0.86
C LEU A 110 -15.87 -12.02 -1.13
N HIS A 111 -15.25 -12.19 -2.29
CA HIS A 111 -14.31 -13.28 -2.51
C HIS A 111 -12.91 -12.80 -2.12
N PHE A 112 -12.32 -13.45 -1.11
CA PHE A 112 -11.03 -13.10 -0.54
C PHE A 112 -10.02 -14.23 -0.70
N GLU A 113 -8.91 -13.95 -1.39
CA GLU A 113 -7.78 -14.88 -1.50
C GLU A 113 -6.58 -14.36 -0.70
N LEU A 114 -5.81 -15.29 -0.12
CA LEU A 114 -4.51 -15.02 0.49
C LEU A 114 -3.45 -15.91 -0.18
N HIS A 115 -2.35 -15.31 -0.61
CA HIS A 115 -1.25 -15.99 -1.28
C HIS A 115 0.04 -15.82 -0.50
N ARG A 116 0.73 -16.92 -0.18
CA ARG A 116 2.08 -16.90 0.39
C ARG A 116 3.10 -16.75 -0.73
N GLY A 117 3.42 -15.51 -1.06
CA GLY A 117 4.11 -15.12 -2.28
C GLY A 117 3.17 -14.33 -3.18
N ARG A 118 3.59 -14.10 -4.44
CA ARG A 118 2.72 -13.43 -5.41
C ARG A 118 1.64 -14.37 -5.94
N TRP A 119 0.49 -13.81 -6.22
CA TRP A 119 -0.56 -14.43 -7.00
C TRP A 119 -0.02 -14.85 -8.36
N ASN A 120 -0.38 -16.04 -8.80
CA ASN A 120 -0.08 -16.57 -10.13
C ASN A 120 -1.31 -17.28 -10.72
N ILE A 121 -1.28 -17.56 -12.02
CA ILE A 121 -2.44 -18.15 -12.72
C ILE A 121 -2.77 -19.56 -12.23
N GLU A 122 -1.76 -20.31 -11.80
CA GLU A 122 -1.87 -21.67 -11.27
C GLU A 122 -2.41 -21.70 -9.84
N LYS A 123 -2.47 -20.55 -9.16
CA LYS A 123 -2.88 -20.43 -7.75
C LYS A 123 -2.04 -21.29 -6.81
N SER A 124 -0.79 -21.57 -7.20
CA SER A 124 0.09 -22.45 -6.43
C SER A 124 0.52 -21.86 -5.09
N ASN A 125 0.45 -20.54 -4.95
CA ASN A 125 0.73 -19.83 -3.69
C ASN A 125 -0.53 -19.61 -2.82
N ALA A 126 -1.72 -19.99 -3.27
CA ALA A 126 -2.96 -19.77 -2.53
C ALA A 126 -2.99 -20.64 -1.27
N VAL A 127 -3.29 -20.02 -0.13
CA VAL A 127 -3.44 -20.69 1.17
C VAL A 127 -4.84 -20.44 1.70
N ASN A 128 -5.32 -21.30 2.60
CA ASN A 128 -6.57 -21.08 3.30
C ASN A 128 -6.49 -19.81 4.16
N PRO A 129 -7.24 -18.73 3.83
CA PRO A 129 -7.13 -17.47 4.55
C PRO A 129 -7.47 -17.57 6.04
N VAL A 130 -8.42 -18.45 6.41
CA VAL A 130 -8.91 -18.59 7.79
C VAL A 130 -7.80 -18.99 8.76
N ASP A 131 -6.76 -19.68 8.29
CA ASP A 131 -5.64 -20.11 9.12
C ASP A 131 -4.74 -18.93 9.56
N TYR A 132 -4.80 -17.81 8.82
CA TYR A 132 -3.93 -16.65 9.02
C TYR A 132 -4.67 -15.40 9.51
N LEU A 133 -6.00 -15.38 9.40
CA LEU A 133 -6.86 -14.30 9.88
C LEU A 133 -7.00 -14.33 11.41
N GLU A 134 -7.18 -13.14 12.00
CA GLU A 134 -7.37 -12.96 13.44
C GLU A 134 -8.55 -13.77 14.01
N LYS A 135 -8.25 -14.71 14.92
CA LYS A 135 -9.25 -15.61 15.51
C LYS A 135 -10.19 -14.89 16.47
N ASN A 136 -9.70 -13.89 17.20
CA ASN A 136 -10.49 -13.06 18.11
C ASN A 136 -10.85 -11.73 17.46
N LEU A 137 -12.14 -11.40 17.35
CA LEU A 137 -12.56 -10.00 17.26
C LEU A 137 -12.47 -9.44 18.67
N THR A 138 -11.38 -8.76 19.01
CA THR A 138 -11.62 -7.54 19.77
C THR A 138 -12.17 -6.55 18.75
N PRO A 139 -13.44 -6.14 18.82
CA PRO A 139 -13.93 -5.09 17.94
C PRO A 139 -13.11 -3.83 18.25
N SER A 140 -12.13 -3.50 17.39
CA SER A 140 -11.65 -2.12 17.26
C SER A 140 -12.46 -1.38 16.20
N THR A 141 -13.76 -1.64 16.13
CA THR A 141 -14.67 -0.62 15.62
C THR A 141 -14.59 0.54 16.60
N SER A 142 -14.06 1.66 16.12
CA SER A 142 -13.85 2.95 16.81
C SER A 142 -12.42 3.17 17.32
N SER A 143 -11.45 3.19 16.41
CA SER A 143 -10.94 4.46 15.87
C SER A 143 -9.57 4.25 15.21
N ASN A 144 -9.32 4.94 14.11
CA ASN A 144 -7.97 5.22 13.59
C ASN A 144 -7.16 6.10 14.58
N VAL A 145 -7.33 5.90 15.88
CA VAL A 145 -6.87 6.74 16.97
C VAL A 145 -6.26 5.85 18.05
N LEU A 146 -4.95 5.92 18.23
CA LEU A 146 -4.26 5.26 19.34
C LEU A 146 -4.13 6.21 20.54
N ARG A 147 -4.03 5.66 21.75
CA ARG A 147 -3.92 6.44 23.01
C ARG A 147 -3.00 5.74 24.00
N LYS A 148 -2.48 6.50 24.96
CA LYS A 148 -1.75 5.97 26.10
C LYS A 148 -2.60 4.94 26.84
N GLY A 149 -2.00 3.79 27.14
CA GLY A 149 -2.66 2.61 27.70
C GLY A 149 -3.01 1.54 26.67
N ASP A 150 -3.09 1.89 25.38
CA ASP A 150 -3.30 0.90 24.32
C ASP A 150 -2.09 -0.04 24.20
N SER A 151 -2.34 -1.25 23.69
CA SER A 151 -1.29 -2.21 23.41
C SER A 151 -1.63 -3.10 22.21
N GLY A 152 -0.62 -3.75 21.65
CA GLY A 152 -0.75 -4.68 20.54
C GLY A 152 -0.07 -4.22 19.26
N VAL A 153 -0.41 -4.88 18.16
CA VAL A 153 0.30 -4.74 16.88
C VAL A 153 0.25 -3.32 16.34
N ALA A 154 -0.90 -2.63 16.42
CA ALA A 154 -1.03 -1.26 15.93
C ALA A 154 -0.12 -0.26 16.67
N VAL A 155 0.05 -0.44 17.99
CA VAL A 155 0.98 0.37 18.78
C VAL A 155 2.42 0.05 18.39
N LYS A 156 2.74 -1.23 18.20
CA LYS A 156 4.07 -1.66 17.77
C LYS A 156 4.44 -1.08 16.40
N GLU A 157 3.52 -1.13 15.43
CA GLU A 157 3.71 -0.56 14.10
C GLU A 157 3.96 0.96 14.17
N LEU A 158 3.14 1.69 14.93
CA LEU A 158 3.38 3.12 15.18
C LEU A 158 4.79 3.38 15.75
N GLN A 159 5.20 2.57 16.73
CA GLN A 159 6.52 2.72 17.34
C GLN A 159 7.64 2.44 16.32
N GLU A 160 7.52 1.40 15.50
CA GLU A 160 8.48 1.09 14.43
C GLU A 160 8.56 2.21 13.38
N GLU A 161 7.42 2.80 13.01
CA GLU A 161 7.35 3.97 12.12
C GLU A 161 8.07 5.19 12.72
N LEU A 162 7.82 5.50 13.99
CA LEU A 162 8.47 6.60 14.70
C LEU A 162 9.98 6.38 14.84
N ILE A 163 10.42 5.17 15.21
CA ILE A 163 11.85 4.80 15.26
C ILE A 163 12.47 4.97 13.86
N SER A 164 11.78 4.51 12.82
CA SER A 164 12.24 4.67 11.45
C SER A 164 12.38 6.14 11.09
N LEU A 165 11.53 7.04 11.58
CA LEU A 165 11.69 8.48 11.36
C LEU A 165 12.73 9.16 12.27
N GLY A 166 13.35 8.41 13.19
CA GLY A 166 14.41 8.89 14.09
C GLY A 166 13.92 9.38 15.44
N TYR A 167 12.66 9.12 15.81
CA TYR A 167 12.14 9.48 17.14
C TYR A 167 12.55 8.44 18.18
N ASP A 168 12.99 8.93 19.34
CA ASP A 168 13.39 8.10 20.47
C ASP A 168 12.17 7.60 21.25
N LEU A 169 12.08 6.28 21.41
CA LEU A 169 11.06 5.56 22.16
C LEU A 169 11.61 4.94 23.46
N GLY A 170 12.80 5.38 23.88
CA GLY A 170 13.47 4.92 25.07
C GLY A 170 13.98 3.48 24.95
N ARG A 171 14.38 2.92 26.08
CA ARG A 171 15.11 1.64 26.18
C ARG A 171 14.41 0.45 25.49
N TRP A 172 13.08 0.42 25.50
CA TRP A 172 12.29 -0.73 25.04
C TRP A 172 11.91 -0.66 23.56
N GLY A 173 12.06 0.51 22.92
CA GLY A 173 11.73 0.68 21.50
C GLY A 173 10.27 0.33 21.19
N ALA A 174 10.08 -0.48 20.15
CA ALA A 174 8.75 -0.94 19.71
C ALA A 174 8.27 -2.17 20.51
N ASP A 175 7.91 -1.94 21.77
CA ASP A 175 7.45 -2.97 22.70
C ASP A 175 5.96 -3.31 22.58
N GLY A 176 5.23 -2.63 21.70
CA GLY A 176 3.80 -2.78 21.48
C GLY A 176 2.93 -2.23 22.62
N LYS A 177 3.48 -1.37 23.50
CA LYS A 177 2.74 -0.73 24.60
C LYS A 177 2.78 0.79 24.49
N PHE A 178 1.62 1.42 24.53
CA PHE A 178 1.53 2.86 24.41
C PHE A 178 1.74 3.48 25.79
N GLY A 179 3.01 3.60 26.18
CA GLY A 179 3.43 4.27 27.42
C GLY A 179 3.86 5.73 27.20
N ASP A 180 4.49 6.30 28.23
CA ASP A 180 5.01 7.68 28.22
C ASP A 180 6.01 7.95 27.09
N ALA A 181 6.87 6.97 26.78
CA ALA A 181 7.85 7.10 25.71
C ALA A 181 7.16 7.23 24.34
N THR A 182 6.13 6.41 24.08
CA THR A 182 5.32 6.47 22.85
C THR A 182 4.57 7.78 22.75
N GLU A 183 3.92 8.24 23.82
CA GLU A 183 3.22 9.54 23.80
C GLU A 183 4.17 10.70 23.51
N LYS A 184 5.35 10.71 24.14
CA LYS A 184 6.38 11.72 23.92
C LYS A 184 6.85 11.73 22.46
N ALA A 185 7.14 10.56 21.88
CA ALA A 185 7.54 10.43 20.48
C ALA A 185 6.46 10.90 19.51
N VAL A 186 5.19 10.56 19.78
CA VAL A 186 4.04 11.03 18.99
C VAL A 186 3.93 12.55 19.04
N ARG A 187 4.03 13.17 20.23
CA ARG A 187 3.94 14.63 20.36
C ARG A 187 5.09 15.32 19.63
N ALA A 188 6.30 14.78 19.71
CA ALA A 188 7.46 15.28 18.98
C ALA A 188 7.21 15.22 17.46
N PHE A 189 6.75 14.07 16.96
CA PHE A 189 6.40 13.92 15.55
C PHE A 189 5.28 14.89 15.11
N GLN A 190 4.20 15.01 15.88
CA GLN A 190 3.10 15.93 15.57
C GLN A 190 3.59 17.38 15.46
N LYS A 191 4.53 17.79 16.34
CA LYS A 191 5.16 19.11 16.31
C LYS A 191 5.97 19.30 15.04
N ASP A 192 6.81 18.33 14.67
CA ASP A 192 7.67 18.41 13.48
C ASP A 192 6.86 18.38 12.18
N ALA A 193 5.76 17.61 12.17
CA ALA A 193 4.80 17.58 11.08
C ALA A 193 3.88 18.81 11.01
N ARG A 194 3.96 19.74 11.98
CA ARG A 194 3.12 20.94 12.08
C ARG A 194 1.61 20.64 12.09
N ILE A 195 1.23 19.59 12.81
CA ILE A 195 -0.17 19.20 13.04
C ILE A 195 -0.54 19.38 14.51
N LYS A 196 -1.80 19.11 14.86
CA LYS A 196 -2.27 19.22 16.26
C LYS A 196 -1.43 18.34 17.18
N VAL A 197 -0.84 18.92 18.23
CA VAL A 197 0.03 18.23 19.19
C VAL A 197 -0.77 17.78 20.41
N ASP A 198 -1.58 16.73 20.24
CA ASP A 198 -2.41 16.17 21.32
C ASP A 198 -1.88 14.86 21.90
N GLY A 199 -0.80 14.30 21.35
CA GLY A 199 -0.20 13.03 21.78
C GLY A 199 -1.05 11.81 21.41
N VAL A 200 -2.07 12.02 20.58
CA VAL A 200 -3.03 11.01 20.17
C VAL A 200 -2.84 10.76 18.66
N PRO A 201 -2.30 9.62 18.25
CA PRO A 201 -2.17 9.26 16.84
C PRO A 201 -3.53 8.99 16.21
N GLY A 202 -4.17 10.04 15.69
CA GLY A 202 -5.40 9.97 14.90
C GLY A 202 -5.14 9.96 13.38
N PRO A 203 -6.19 10.04 12.54
CA PRO A 203 -6.05 10.06 11.08
C PRO A 203 -5.05 11.10 10.55
N GLN A 204 -5.02 12.31 11.15
CA GLN A 204 -4.08 13.36 10.74
C GLN A 204 -2.62 12.99 11.06
N THR A 205 -2.36 12.43 12.24
CA THR A 205 -1.03 11.96 12.65
C THR A 205 -0.55 10.83 11.73
N PHE A 206 -1.41 9.86 11.46
CA PHE A 206 -1.09 8.76 10.57
C PHE A 206 -0.85 9.20 9.13
N SER A 207 -1.67 10.10 8.57
CA SER A 207 -1.43 10.66 7.23
C SER A 207 -0.09 11.41 7.16
N ALA A 208 0.28 12.14 8.21
CA ALA A 208 1.58 12.79 8.27
C ALA A 208 2.74 11.79 8.37
N LEU A 209 2.59 10.71 9.17
CA LEU A 209 3.60 9.65 9.28
C LEU A 209 3.86 9.00 7.92
N GLU A 210 2.80 8.72 7.16
CA GLU A 210 2.91 8.18 5.81
C GLU A 210 3.75 9.08 4.90
N LYS A 211 3.41 10.37 4.88
CA LYS A 211 4.12 11.36 4.07
C LYS A 211 5.59 11.46 4.46
N ALA A 212 5.89 11.42 5.75
CA ALA A 212 7.26 11.47 6.26
C ALA A 212 8.06 10.21 5.90
N LEU A 213 7.45 9.03 6.04
CA LEU A 213 8.08 7.74 5.70
C LEU A 213 8.31 7.61 4.20
N SER A 214 7.32 7.99 3.38
CA SER A 214 7.44 8.05 1.92
C SER A 214 8.57 8.98 1.51
N LYS A 215 8.65 10.19 2.08
CA LYS A 215 9.75 11.12 1.84
C LYS A 215 11.11 10.60 2.31
N LYS A 216 11.16 9.81 3.39
CA LYS A 216 12.41 9.18 3.86
C LYS A 216 12.88 8.08 2.89
N GLN A 217 11.95 7.37 2.26
CA GLN A 217 12.24 6.29 1.33
C GLN A 217 12.37 6.75 -0.13
N SER A 218 11.91 7.97 -0.44
CA SER A 218 11.93 8.52 -1.79
C SER A 218 13.36 8.67 -2.27
N LYS A 219 13.68 7.99 -3.37
CA LYS A 219 14.95 8.17 -4.07
C LYS A 219 14.85 9.38 -4.98
N THR A 220 15.92 10.16 -5.05
CA THR A 220 16.01 11.34 -5.93
C THR A 220 16.86 11.00 -7.14
N LEU A 221 16.31 11.21 -8.33
CA LEU A 221 17.05 11.19 -9.58
C LEU A 221 17.68 12.57 -9.82
N TYR A 222 19.00 12.62 -9.90
CA TYR A 222 19.75 13.81 -10.31
C TYR A 222 20.19 13.69 -11.77
N LEU A 223 19.78 14.66 -12.58
CA LEU A 223 20.19 14.86 -13.97
C LEU A 223 21.30 15.92 -14.00
N PRO A 224 22.54 15.57 -14.38
CA PRO A 224 23.65 16.51 -14.39
C PRO A 224 23.49 17.60 -15.45
N GLY A 225 23.96 18.81 -15.14
CA GLY A 225 24.00 19.93 -16.08
C GLY A 225 25.03 19.77 -17.21
N SER A 226 25.90 18.76 -17.15
CA SER A 226 26.86 18.44 -18.24
C SER A 226 26.17 17.91 -19.49
N ALA A 227 24.95 17.35 -19.36
CA ALA A 227 24.14 16.90 -20.49
C ALA A 227 23.12 17.98 -20.86
N ALA A 228 23.22 18.50 -22.09
CA ALA A 228 22.43 19.64 -22.55
C ALA A 228 20.92 19.35 -22.68
N SER A 229 20.52 18.10 -22.90
CA SER A 229 19.11 17.74 -23.10
C SER A 229 18.82 16.30 -22.72
N TRP A 230 17.71 16.09 -21.99
CA TRP A 230 17.21 14.80 -21.57
C TRP A 230 15.84 14.55 -22.15
N ARG A 231 15.66 13.40 -22.80
CA ARG A 231 14.38 13.00 -23.37
C ARG A 231 13.44 12.56 -22.25
N VAL A 232 12.17 12.94 -22.37
CA VAL A 232 11.09 12.42 -21.53
C VAL A 232 10.06 11.73 -22.41
N TYR A 233 9.45 10.69 -21.87
CA TYR A 233 8.57 9.77 -22.58
C TYR A 233 7.22 9.68 -21.87
N PRO A 234 6.11 9.48 -22.60
CA PRO A 234 4.83 9.27 -21.96
C PRO A 234 4.79 7.89 -21.27
N LEU A 235 3.91 7.73 -20.29
CA LEU A 235 3.90 6.54 -19.43
C LEU A 235 3.49 5.26 -20.15
N ASP A 236 2.79 5.39 -21.28
CA ASP A 236 2.20 4.31 -22.07
C ASP A 236 3.05 3.87 -23.27
N LYS A 237 4.18 4.54 -23.53
CA LYS A 237 5.10 4.19 -24.63
C LYS A 237 6.47 3.81 -24.14
N ALA A 238 7.10 2.90 -24.89
CA ALA A 238 8.49 2.52 -24.64
C ALA A 238 9.43 3.73 -24.83
N PRO A 239 10.45 3.90 -23.98
CA PRO A 239 11.37 5.04 -24.00
C PRO A 239 12.43 4.92 -25.11
N THR A 240 11.97 4.80 -26.35
CA THR A 240 12.80 4.69 -27.56
C THR A 240 12.80 6.01 -28.33
N VAL A 241 13.85 6.25 -29.12
CA VAL A 241 13.92 7.43 -30.00
C VAL A 241 12.70 7.48 -30.92
N GLY A 242 12.06 8.64 -31.02
CA GLY A 242 10.82 8.87 -31.76
C GLY A 242 9.55 8.86 -30.91
N ASN A 243 9.61 8.34 -29.67
CA ASN A 243 8.47 8.30 -28.74
C ASN A 243 8.50 9.42 -27.69
N GLU A 244 9.43 10.38 -27.79
CA GLU A 244 9.59 11.42 -26.78
C GLU A 244 8.38 12.37 -26.73
N SER A 245 7.88 12.64 -25.52
CA SER A 245 6.91 13.73 -25.28
C SER A 245 7.58 15.10 -25.21
N GLY A 246 8.89 15.15 -25.04
CA GLY A 246 9.63 16.39 -24.93
C GLY A 246 11.03 16.22 -24.39
N ARG A 247 11.62 17.35 -23.99
CA ARG A 247 13.00 17.43 -23.52
C ARG A 247 13.13 18.32 -22.30
N LEU A 248 13.81 17.83 -21.27
CA LEU A 248 14.32 18.62 -20.16
C LEU A 248 15.70 19.19 -20.51
N ASN A 249 16.05 20.33 -19.93
CA ASN A 249 17.33 20.99 -20.15
C ASN A 249 18.00 21.31 -18.80
N PRO A 250 18.66 20.32 -18.17
CA PRO A 250 19.32 20.53 -16.88
C PRO A 250 20.51 21.46 -16.95
N ALA A 251 21.19 21.57 -18.10
CA ALA A 251 22.32 22.49 -18.29
C ALA A 251 21.96 23.96 -17.99
N LYS A 252 20.74 24.39 -18.36
CA LYS A 252 20.25 25.75 -18.04
C LYS A 252 20.12 26.05 -16.55
N PHE A 253 20.07 25.02 -15.71
CA PHE A 253 19.83 25.14 -14.27
C PHE A 253 20.99 24.60 -13.42
N GLY A 254 22.13 24.26 -14.04
CA GLY A 254 23.25 23.63 -13.35
C GLY A 254 22.98 22.18 -12.90
N GLY A 255 21.96 21.55 -13.46
CA GLY A 255 21.43 20.24 -13.05
C GLY A 255 19.95 20.31 -12.69
N LEU A 256 19.28 19.17 -12.67
CA LEU A 256 17.88 19.05 -12.21
C LEU A 256 17.77 17.85 -11.28
N SER A 257 16.94 17.95 -10.25
CA SER A 257 16.66 16.86 -9.32
C SER A 257 15.17 16.58 -9.30
N TYR A 258 14.80 15.31 -9.31
CA TYR A 258 13.42 14.84 -9.29
C TYR A 258 13.25 13.70 -8.31
N GLU A 259 12.12 13.69 -7.60
CA GLU A 259 11.70 12.51 -6.86
C GLU A 259 11.34 11.38 -7.84
N ILE A 260 11.86 10.18 -7.59
CA ILE A 260 11.51 8.98 -8.36
C ILE A 260 10.17 8.46 -7.85
N LEU A 261 9.17 8.49 -8.73
CA LEU A 261 7.80 8.07 -8.42
C LEU A 261 7.54 6.60 -8.77
N ASP A 262 8.29 6.05 -9.73
CA ASP A 262 8.22 4.64 -10.14
C ASP A 262 9.48 4.27 -10.93
N ASN A 263 9.73 2.98 -11.14
CA ASN A 263 10.83 2.43 -11.92
C ASN A 263 10.31 1.31 -12.84
N PRO A 264 9.54 1.66 -13.89
CA PRO A 264 8.80 0.69 -14.71
C PRO A 264 9.71 -0.25 -15.51
N GLN A 265 10.94 0.17 -15.82
CA GLN A 265 11.91 -0.62 -16.56
C GLN A 265 13.33 -0.32 -16.04
N ALA A 266 14.29 -1.21 -16.30
CA ALA A 266 15.68 -0.98 -15.93
C ALA A 266 16.16 0.38 -16.47
N HIS A 267 16.70 1.22 -15.59
CA HIS A 267 17.19 2.57 -15.88
C HIS A 267 16.12 3.56 -16.36
N VAL A 268 14.83 3.24 -16.26
CA VAL A 268 13.73 4.13 -16.65
C VAL A 268 12.96 4.49 -15.41
N TYR A 269 12.93 5.78 -15.09
CA TYR A 269 12.30 6.30 -13.88
C TYR A 269 11.12 7.17 -14.24
N THR A 270 10.06 7.07 -13.45
CA THR A 270 8.90 7.96 -13.57
C THR A 270 9.11 9.17 -12.68
N ILE A 271 8.97 10.37 -13.23
CA ILE A 271 9.13 11.64 -12.51
C ILE A 271 7.93 12.56 -12.79
N GLN A 272 7.64 13.46 -11.85
CA GLN A 272 6.70 14.57 -12.08
C GLN A 272 7.48 15.80 -12.52
N THR A 273 7.17 16.31 -13.71
CA THR A 273 7.71 17.57 -14.23
C THR A 273 6.64 18.64 -14.23
N ARG A 274 7.07 19.91 -14.24
CA ARG A 274 6.14 21.05 -14.37
C ARG A 274 5.54 21.14 -15.78
N ASP A 275 6.38 20.94 -16.80
CA ASP A 275 6.02 21.27 -18.18
C ASP A 275 5.43 20.08 -18.96
N PHE A 276 5.74 18.83 -18.57
CA PHE A 276 5.27 17.62 -19.26
C PHE A 276 4.39 16.72 -18.39
N GLY A 277 4.10 17.12 -17.15
CA GLY A 277 3.38 16.27 -16.21
C GLY A 277 4.21 15.06 -15.76
N LYS A 278 3.53 13.94 -15.52
CA LYS A 278 4.16 12.67 -15.13
C LYS A 278 4.71 11.96 -16.36
N VAL A 279 6.01 11.73 -16.40
CA VAL A 279 6.72 11.18 -17.57
C VAL A 279 7.79 10.18 -17.15
N ASN A 280 8.13 9.29 -18.06
CA ASN A 280 9.27 8.40 -17.96
C ASN A 280 10.54 9.11 -18.44
N ILE A 281 11.68 8.82 -17.81
CA ILE A 281 12.99 9.31 -18.22
C ILE A 281 14.00 8.17 -18.12
N TYR A 282 14.83 8.02 -19.17
CA TYR A 282 15.94 7.07 -19.16
C TYR A 282 17.15 7.71 -18.47
N ALA A 283 17.67 7.05 -17.44
CA ALA A 283 18.86 7.42 -16.69
C ALA A 283 19.74 6.18 -16.48
N GLY A 284 20.38 5.74 -17.56
CA GLY A 284 21.33 4.63 -17.59
C GLY A 284 22.75 5.02 -17.18
N PRO A 285 23.66 4.04 -17.05
CA PRO A 285 25.06 4.26 -16.68
C PRO A 285 25.82 5.21 -17.62
N ASP A 286 25.37 5.29 -18.88
CA ASP A 286 25.89 6.15 -19.94
C ASP A 286 25.50 7.63 -19.78
N THR A 287 24.51 7.93 -18.93
CA THR A 287 23.88 9.25 -18.86
C THR A 287 24.45 10.18 -17.77
N SER A 288 25.40 9.69 -16.97
CA SER A 288 25.95 10.41 -15.79
C SER A 288 24.91 10.84 -14.74
N ALA A 289 23.65 10.41 -14.86
CA ALA A 289 22.66 10.60 -13.81
C ALA A 289 23.01 9.77 -12.57
N THR A 290 22.63 10.29 -11.42
CA THR A 290 22.84 9.61 -10.14
C THR A 290 21.53 9.51 -9.38
N ILE A 291 21.33 8.39 -8.69
CA ILE A 291 20.20 8.19 -7.79
C ILE A 291 20.72 8.34 -6.37
N LYS A 292 20.07 9.20 -5.59
CA LYS A 292 20.41 9.50 -4.21
C LYS A 292 19.29 9.10 -3.27
#